data_AF-A0A358A1R5-F1
#
_entry.id   AF-A0A358A1R5-F1
#
_cell.length_a   1.000
_cell.length_b   1.000
_cell.length_c   1.000
_cell.angle_alpha   90.00
_cell.angle_beta   90.00
_cell.angle_gamma   90.00
#
_symmetry.space_group_name_H-M   'P 1'
#
loop_
_entity.id
_entity.type
_entity.pdbx_description
1 polymer ?
#
loop_
_entity_poly.entity_id
_entity_poly.type
_entity_poly.pdbx_seq_one_letter_code
_entity_poly.pdbx_strand_id
1 'polypeptide(L)'
;MAQLELDRASLAADKPDIITATVTAFGGDTEAAHLPGYDLAVQGMSGIMHLTGEVDGRALRVGVPIVDMLTGYNTTVGVLAALHERGQTGVGRHIEVSLMDAGLAALLNHQTGVLMGGQNPGRGGNRHYSIAPYEIYTCADGDIIVAAANDKLYAGVCQVIGRPELIDDPRFVTNTIRRQNLEELNEILEPAFAANTRSHWIAKLRDEDVPCGPINSLREALDWAIDMGMEPTFTGSDDYQAVRNPVRIDGDVITEGQRPPRLGEHTDEIRAEVNTWGDRS
;
A
#
# COMPACT_ATOMS: atom_id res chain seq x y z
N MET A 1 -29.11 -7.63 3.22
CA MET A 1 -29.36 -8.28 1.92
C MET A 1 -30.41 -9.37 1.98
N ALA A 2 -30.43 -10.23 3.01
CA ALA A 2 -31.43 -11.30 3.13
C ALA A 2 -32.91 -10.81 3.12
N GLN A 3 -33.22 -9.71 3.82
CA GLN A 3 -34.56 -9.11 3.80
C GLN A 3 -35.02 -8.61 2.42
N LEU A 4 -34.08 -8.43 1.48
CA LEU A 4 -34.33 -8.00 0.11
C LEU A 4 -34.21 -9.17 -0.89
N GLU A 5 -33.98 -10.40 -0.40
CA GLU A 5 -33.73 -11.60 -1.22
C GLU A 5 -32.51 -11.46 -2.16
N LEU A 6 -31.55 -10.63 -1.77
CA LEU A 6 -30.30 -10.39 -2.50
C LEU A 6 -29.07 -10.93 -1.76
N ASP A 7 -29.26 -11.84 -0.81
CA ASP A 7 -28.16 -12.57 -0.20
C ASP A 7 -27.67 -13.74 -1.07
N ARG A 8 -26.57 -14.36 -0.66
CA ARG A 8 -25.94 -15.46 -1.40
C ARG A 8 -26.91 -16.60 -1.69
N ALA A 9 -27.71 -17.02 -0.71
CA ALA A 9 -28.54 -18.21 -0.84
C ALA A 9 -29.66 -17.96 -1.86
N SER A 10 -30.32 -16.81 -1.77
CA SER A 10 -31.35 -16.40 -2.73
C SER A 10 -30.80 -16.26 -4.15
N LEU A 11 -29.68 -15.56 -4.33
CA LEU A 11 -29.09 -15.38 -5.67
C LEU A 11 -28.59 -16.70 -6.28
N ALA A 12 -28.05 -17.62 -5.47
CA ALA A 12 -27.56 -18.90 -5.96
C ALA A 12 -28.69 -19.87 -6.34
N ALA A 13 -29.91 -19.67 -5.82
CA ALA A 13 -31.08 -20.45 -6.24
C ALA A 13 -31.42 -20.21 -7.72
N ASP A 14 -31.29 -18.96 -8.17
CA ASP A 14 -31.57 -18.57 -9.57
C ASP A 14 -30.34 -18.70 -10.47
N LYS A 15 -29.13 -18.46 -9.94
CA LYS A 15 -27.87 -18.50 -10.69
C LYS A 15 -26.78 -19.24 -9.89
N PRO A 16 -26.70 -20.59 -9.95
CA PRO A 16 -25.80 -21.38 -9.10
C PRO A 16 -24.30 -21.09 -9.28
N ASP A 17 -23.90 -20.60 -10.45
CA ASP A 17 -22.54 -20.22 -10.82
C ASP A 17 -22.22 -18.73 -10.53
N ILE A 18 -23.12 -18.01 -9.87
CA ILE A 18 -22.89 -16.62 -9.46
C ILE A 18 -21.74 -16.55 -8.45
N ILE A 19 -20.88 -15.55 -8.62
CA ILE A 19 -19.87 -15.18 -7.63
C ILE A 19 -20.39 -13.94 -6.92
N THR A 20 -20.42 -13.98 -5.59
CA THR A 20 -20.87 -12.86 -4.77
C THR A 20 -19.76 -12.50 -3.80
N ALA A 21 -19.61 -11.21 -3.51
CA ALA A 21 -18.65 -10.72 -2.53
C ALA A 21 -19.35 -9.88 -1.46
N THR A 22 -19.07 -10.17 -0.20
CA THR A 22 -19.49 -9.36 0.95
C THR A 22 -18.26 -8.70 1.55
N VAL A 23 -18.34 -7.38 1.73
CA VAL A 23 -17.31 -6.59 2.41
C VAL A 23 -17.93 -5.94 3.63
N THR A 24 -17.35 -6.21 4.80
CA THR A 24 -17.79 -5.64 6.08
C THR A 24 -16.60 -5.14 6.88
N ALA A 25 -16.84 -4.45 7.99
CA ALA A 25 -15.76 -3.99 8.84
C ALA A 25 -15.04 -5.13 9.58
N PHE A 26 -15.79 -6.14 10.05
CA PHE A 26 -15.31 -7.14 11.02
C PHE A 26 -15.66 -8.60 10.66
N GLY A 27 -16.08 -8.86 9.43
CA GLY A 27 -16.48 -10.20 8.95
C GLY A 27 -17.91 -10.57 9.34
N GLY A 28 -18.37 -11.70 8.83
CA GLY A 28 -19.56 -12.40 9.25
C GLY A 28 -19.28 -13.28 10.48
N ASP A 29 -20.34 -13.65 11.21
CA ASP A 29 -20.29 -14.68 12.25
C ASP A 29 -19.37 -14.42 13.47
N THR A 30 -19.10 -13.15 13.79
CA THR A 30 -18.42 -12.75 15.04
C THR A 30 -19.30 -11.81 15.87
N GLU A 31 -19.00 -11.68 17.17
CA GLU A 31 -19.64 -10.67 18.03
C GLU A 31 -19.44 -9.24 17.48
N ALA A 32 -18.34 -9.01 16.76
CA ALA A 32 -18.01 -7.75 16.13
C ALA A 32 -18.79 -7.47 14.83
N ALA A 33 -19.51 -8.44 14.26
CA ALA A 33 -20.20 -8.30 12.97
C ALA A 33 -21.24 -7.17 12.93
N HIS A 34 -21.78 -6.78 14.10
CA HIS A 34 -22.75 -5.69 14.23
C HIS A 34 -22.12 -4.33 14.51
N LEU A 35 -20.81 -4.27 14.75
CA LEU A 35 -20.13 -3.02 15.02
C LEU A 35 -20.04 -2.18 13.74
N PRO A 36 -20.34 -0.86 13.81
CA PRO A 36 -20.08 0.02 12.70
C PRO A 36 -18.56 0.16 12.54
N GLY A 37 -18.09 0.14 11.29
CA GLY A 37 -16.68 0.35 11.00
C GLY A 37 -16.48 1.08 9.68
N TYR A 38 -15.59 2.07 9.74
CA TYR A 38 -15.04 2.78 8.59
C TYR A 38 -13.52 2.69 8.68
N ASP A 39 -12.84 2.92 7.56
CA ASP A 39 -11.38 2.89 7.45
C ASP A 39 -10.64 3.47 8.67
N LEU A 40 -10.95 4.71 9.08
CA LEU A 40 -10.27 5.36 10.20
C LEU A 40 -10.40 4.56 11.51
N ALA A 41 -11.58 4.05 11.81
CA ALA A 41 -11.80 3.26 13.02
C ALA A 41 -10.98 1.97 12.96
N VAL A 42 -10.98 1.30 11.82
CA VAL A 42 -10.23 0.05 11.64
C VAL A 42 -8.72 0.28 11.59
N GLN A 43 -8.23 1.39 11.05
CA GLN A 43 -6.81 1.76 11.17
C GLN A 43 -6.37 1.86 12.64
N GLY A 44 -7.24 2.41 13.50
CA GLY A 44 -7.03 2.47 14.94
C GLY A 44 -7.04 1.09 15.60
N MET A 45 -8.04 0.26 15.26
CA MET A 45 -8.26 -1.05 15.87
C MET A 45 -7.26 -2.12 15.43
N SER A 46 -6.82 -2.07 14.16
CA SER A 46 -5.90 -3.06 13.57
C SER A 46 -4.46 -2.91 14.04
N GLY A 47 -4.09 -1.79 14.67
CA GLY A 47 -2.71 -1.52 15.08
C GLY A 47 -1.88 -0.73 14.06
N ILE A 48 -2.41 -0.43 12.87
CA ILE A 48 -1.75 0.43 11.88
C ILE A 48 -1.37 1.78 12.49
N MET A 49 -2.31 2.42 13.20
CA MET A 49 -2.04 3.70 13.86
C MET A 49 -1.06 3.58 15.03
N HIS A 50 -0.94 2.40 15.66
CA HIS A 50 0.05 2.17 16.72
C HIS A 50 1.49 2.21 16.19
N LEU A 51 1.68 1.84 14.92
CA LEU A 51 2.98 1.86 14.24
C LEU A 51 3.25 3.17 13.50
N THR A 52 2.23 3.99 13.27
CA THR A 52 2.32 5.16 12.39
C THR A 52 2.41 6.47 13.19
N GLY A 53 3.47 7.25 12.92
CA GLY A 53 3.71 8.58 13.48
C GLY A 53 5.09 8.70 14.12
N GLU A 54 5.36 9.87 14.71
CA GLU A 54 6.60 10.11 15.46
C GLU A 54 6.71 9.20 16.69
N VAL A 55 7.94 8.85 17.07
CA VAL A 55 8.26 7.95 18.20
C VAL A 55 7.48 8.35 19.47
N ASP A 56 7.67 9.58 19.92
CA ASP A 56 7.02 10.16 21.09
C ASP A 56 5.74 10.96 20.76
N GLY A 57 5.30 10.88 19.50
CA GLY A 57 4.11 11.58 19.01
C GLY A 57 2.80 10.85 19.32
N ARG A 58 1.67 11.49 18.98
CA ARG A 58 0.37 10.82 18.90
C ARG A 58 0.34 9.83 17.75
N ALA A 59 -0.45 8.77 17.88
CA ALA A 59 -0.78 7.88 16.78
C ALA A 59 -1.39 8.66 15.60
N LEU A 60 -0.91 8.42 14.39
CA LEU A 60 -1.38 9.06 13.17
C LEU A 60 -2.07 8.04 12.26
N ARG A 61 -3.12 8.48 11.56
CA ARG A 61 -3.67 7.72 10.44
C ARG A 61 -2.74 7.79 9.23
N VAL A 62 -2.83 6.81 8.35
CA VAL A 62 -2.30 6.92 6.99
C VAL A 62 -3.10 7.99 6.23
N GLY A 63 -2.43 8.75 5.35
CA GLY A 63 -3.04 9.88 4.63
C GLY A 63 -4.23 9.50 3.74
N VAL A 64 -4.27 8.24 3.26
CA VAL A 64 -5.31 7.67 2.40
C VAL A 64 -6.13 6.62 3.17
N PRO A 65 -7.32 6.23 2.69
CA PRO A 65 -8.10 5.15 3.31
C PRO A 65 -7.47 3.77 3.02
N ILE A 66 -6.32 3.53 3.66
CA ILE A 66 -5.46 2.39 3.36
C ILE A 66 -6.16 1.05 3.60
N VAL A 67 -7.02 0.96 4.61
CA VAL A 67 -7.73 -0.28 4.93
C VAL A 67 -8.80 -0.54 3.89
N ASP A 68 -9.56 0.48 3.46
CA ASP A 68 -10.52 0.31 2.36
C ASP A 68 -9.83 -0.14 1.07
N MET A 69 -8.68 0.46 0.74
CA MET A 69 -7.88 0.08 -0.43
C MET A 69 -7.40 -1.37 -0.36
N LEU A 70 -6.80 -1.77 0.76
CA LEU A 70 -6.32 -3.13 0.99
C LEU A 70 -7.47 -4.14 0.94
N THR A 71 -8.61 -3.79 1.53
CA THR A 71 -9.82 -4.62 1.51
C THR A 71 -10.31 -4.81 0.08
N GLY A 72 -10.43 -3.73 -0.69
CA GLY A 72 -10.85 -3.79 -2.10
C GLY A 72 -9.91 -4.64 -2.96
N TYR A 73 -8.59 -4.56 -2.75
CA TYR A 73 -7.63 -5.44 -3.43
C TYR A 73 -7.79 -6.90 -3.02
N ASN A 74 -7.93 -7.21 -1.73
CA ASN A 74 -8.16 -8.59 -1.27
C ASN A 74 -9.49 -9.15 -1.81
N THR A 75 -10.56 -8.34 -1.85
CA THR A 75 -11.84 -8.73 -2.47
C THR A 75 -11.67 -9.02 -3.95
N THR A 76 -10.92 -8.18 -4.67
CA THR A 76 -10.63 -8.39 -6.09
C THR A 76 -9.88 -9.71 -6.31
N VAL A 77 -8.84 -10.00 -5.52
CA VAL A 77 -8.10 -11.27 -5.57
C VAL A 77 -9.03 -12.46 -5.31
N GLY A 78 -9.89 -12.38 -4.30
CA GLY A 78 -10.86 -13.44 -4.00
C GLY A 78 -11.84 -13.68 -5.16
N VAL A 79 -12.36 -12.63 -5.76
CA VAL A 79 -13.24 -12.71 -6.94
C VAL A 79 -12.52 -13.32 -8.14
N LEU A 80 -11.27 -12.90 -8.42
CA LEU A 80 -10.47 -13.47 -9.51
C LEU A 80 -10.16 -14.96 -9.29
N ALA A 81 -9.85 -15.36 -8.06
CA ALA A 81 -9.64 -16.77 -7.70
C ALA A 81 -10.92 -17.60 -7.91
N ALA A 82 -12.08 -17.08 -7.49
CA ALA A 82 -13.37 -17.73 -7.73
C ALA A 82 -13.73 -17.80 -9.22
N LEU A 83 -13.42 -16.76 -10.01
CA LEU A 83 -13.63 -16.78 -11.46
C LEU A 83 -12.77 -17.86 -12.12
N HIS A 84 -11.51 -17.99 -11.70
CA HIS A 84 -10.60 -19.02 -12.19
C HIS A 84 -11.08 -20.44 -11.82
N GLU A 85 -11.49 -20.67 -10.58
CA GLU A 85 -12.05 -21.95 -10.14
C GLU A 85 -13.35 -22.30 -10.86
N ARG A 86 -14.24 -21.32 -11.02
CA ARG A 86 -15.52 -21.50 -11.74
C ARG A 86 -15.30 -21.97 -13.17
N GLY A 87 -14.24 -21.52 -13.85
CA GLY A 87 -13.90 -22.00 -15.18
C GLY A 87 -13.62 -23.51 -15.25
N GLN A 88 -13.22 -24.13 -14.14
CA GLN A 88 -12.92 -25.56 -14.05
C GLN A 88 -14.09 -26.37 -13.47
N THR A 89 -14.85 -25.77 -12.56
CA THR A 89 -15.87 -26.48 -11.77
C THR A 89 -17.30 -26.18 -12.21
N GLY A 90 -17.53 -25.05 -12.88
CA GLY A 90 -18.86 -24.49 -13.14
C GLY A 90 -19.56 -23.94 -11.90
N VAL A 91 -18.92 -23.93 -10.73
CA VAL A 91 -19.53 -23.56 -9.45
C VAL A 91 -19.13 -22.13 -9.05
N GLY A 92 -20.11 -21.35 -8.61
CA GLY A 92 -19.88 -20.01 -8.08
C GLY A 92 -19.48 -20.04 -6.61
N ARG A 93 -18.76 -19.02 -6.14
CA ARG A 93 -18.30 -18.90 -4.75
C ARG A 93 -18.78 -17.62 -4.08
N HIS A 94 -18.92 -17.68 -2.76
CA HIS A 94 -19.05 -16.50 -1.93
C HIS A 94 -17.68 -16.08 -1.42
N ILE A 95 -17.33 -14.82 -1.64
CA ILE A 95 -16.12 -14.20 -1.10
C ILE A 95 -16.53 -13.30 0.05
N GLU A 96 -15.87 -13.45 1.19
CA GLU A 96 -16.04 -12.57 2.33
C GLU A 96 -14.68 -11.96 2.69
N VAL A 97 -14.65 -10.65 2.86
CA VAL A 97 -13.46 -9.92 3.28
C VAL A 97 -13.85 -8.89 4.31
N SER A 98 -13.10 -8.82 5.41
CA SER A 98 -13.28 -7.77 6.41
C SER A 98 -12.17 -6.72 6.36
N LEU A 99 -12.51 -5.47 6.69
CA LEU A 99 -11.53 -4.40 6.85
C LEU A 99 -10.51 -4.76 7.93
N MET A 100 -10.96 -5.36 9.03
CA MET A 100 -10.09 -5.75 10.15
C MET A 100 -9.04 -6.78 9.71
N ASP A 101 -9.44 -7.85 9.00
CA ASP A 101 -8.51 -8.87 8.51
C ASP A 101 -7.53 -8.30 7.50
N ALA A 102 -8.00 -7.43 6.59
CA ALA A 102 -7.13 -6.74 5.64
C ALA A 102 -6.10 -5.84 6.35
N GLY A 103 -6.53 -5.14 7.40
CA GLY A 103 -5.66 -4.30 8.24
C GLY A 103 -4.60 -5.11 8.99
N LEU A 104 -4.99 -6.24 9.60
CA LEU A 104 -4.07 -7.13 10.31
C LEU A 104 -3.05 -7.77 9.35
N ALA A 105 -3.51 -8.28 8.20
CA ALA A 105 -2.64 -8.88 7.20
C ALA A 105 -1.56 -7.90 6.68
N ALA A 106 -1.87 -6.60 6.64
CA ALA A 106 -0.96 -5.56 6.20
C ALA A 106 0.16 -5.21 7.21
N LEU A 107 0.12 -5.74 8.44
CA LEU A 107 1.17 -5.51 9.44
C LEU A 107 2.45 -6.33 9.20
N LEU A 108 2.40 -7.33 8.31
CA LEU A 108 3.56 -8.11 7.85
C LEU A 108 4.47 -8.62 9.00
N ASN A 109 5.73 -8.19 9.03
CA ASN A 109 6.71 -8.60 10.03
C ASN A 109 6.37 -8.13 11.46
N HIS A 110 5.58 -7.05 11.60
CA HIS A 110 5.14 -6.59 12.92
C HIS A 110 4.17 -7.58 13.58
N GLN A 111 3.18 -8.09 12.83
CA GLN A 111 2.27 -9.10 13.39
C GLN A 111 3.01 -10.39 13.72
N THR A 112 3.98 -10.83 12.91
CA THR A 112 4.81 -12.01 13.23
C THR A 112 5.66 -11.77 14.48
N GLY A 113 6.22 -10.57 14.64
CA GLY A 113 6.97 -10.18 15.84
C GLY A 113 6.14 -10.25 17.12
N VAL A 114 4.86 -9.88 17.06
CA VAL A 114 3.91 -10.02 18.17
C VAL A 114 3.57 -11.50 18.42
N LEU A 115 3.13 -12.21 17.39
CA LEU A 115 2.61 -13.59 17.51
C LEU A 115 3.68 -14.61 17.90
N MET A 116 4.90 -14.46 17.39
CA MET A 116 5.98 -15.44 17.55
C MET A 116 7.16 -14.94 18.39
N GLY A 117 7.39 -13.62 18.41
CA GLY A 117 8.55 -13.02 19.08
C GLY A 117 8.25 -12.40 20.44
N GLY A 118 6.98 -12.24 20.82
CA GLY A 118 6.56 -11.53 22.03
C GLY A 118 6.90 -10.04 22.04
N GLN A 119 7.31 -9.49 20.89
CA GLN A 119 7.65 -8.08 20.74
C GLN A 119 6.42 -7.28 20.35
N ASN A 120 6.20 -6.12 20.96
CA ASN A 120 5.15 -5.20 20.56
C ASN A 120 5.76 -3.84 20.18
N PRO A 121 6.27 -3.68 18.95
CA PRO A 121 6.92 -2.46 18.53
C PRO A 121 5.92 -1.31 18.42
N GLY A 122 6.33 -0.12 18.90
CA GLY A 122 5.58 1.11 18.72
C GLY A 122 6.00 1.86 17.45
N ARG A 123 5.61 3.15 17.40
CA ARG A 123 5.95 4.07 16.31
C ARG A 123 7.47 4.26 16.18
N GLY A 124 7.95 4.25 14.94
CA GLY A 124 9.36 4.46 14.61
C GLY A 124 9.66 5.78 13.88
N GLY A 125 8.67 6.65 13.68
CA GLY A 125 8.80 7.75 12.72
C GLY A 125 9.02 7.19 11.32
N ASN A 126 10.02 7.72 10.61
CA ASN A 126 10.39 7.27 9.27
C ASN A 126 11.49 6.19 9.27
N ARG A 127 11.85 5.65 10.43
CA ARG A 127 12.87 4.60 10.56
C ARG A 127 12.30 3.23 10.26
N HIS A 128 13.01 2.44 9.48
CA HIS A 128 12.61 1.05 9.24
C HIS A 128 12.73 0.20 10.51
N TYR A 129 11.72 -0.65 10.74
CA TYR A 129 11.66 -1.46 11.94
C TYR A 129 12.77 -2.51 12.05
N SER A 130 13.38 -2.96 10.97
CA SER A 130 14.40 -4.03 11.00
C SER A 130 15.69 -3.74 10.22
N ILE A 131 15.86 -2.53 9.68
CA ILE A 131 16.99 -2.19 8.80
C ILE A 131 17.59 -0.83 9.20
N ALA A 132 18.91 -0.68 9.10
CA ALA A 132 19.60 0.60 9.28
C ALA A 132 20.86 0.71 8.38
N PRO A 133 21.16 1.90 7.80
CA PRO A 133 20.30 3.08 7.73
C PRO A 133 19.17 2.89 6.70
N TYR A 134 17.94 3.15 7.12
CA TYR A 134 16.75 3.10 6.25
C TYR A 134 15.75 4.10 6.84
N GLU A 135 15.94 5.38 6.51
CA GLU A 135 15.20 6.49 7.08
C GLU A 135 15.35 7.77 6.24
N ILE A 136 14.91 8.89 6.78
CA ILE A 136 15.06 10.22 6.19
C ILE A 136 16.27 10.91 6.82
N TYR A 137 17.01 11.65 6.00
CA TYR A 137 18.10 12.54 6.42
C TYR A 137 17.85 13.98 5.95
N THR A 138 18.26 14.94 6.76
CA THR A 138 18.13 16.36 6.42
C THR A 138 19.29 16.80 5.50
N CYS A 139 18.99 17.33 4.32
CA CYS A 139 19.97 17.96 3.43
C CYS A 139 19.89 19.50 3.54
N ALA A 140 20.79 20.20 2.83
CA ALA A 140 20.84 21.67 2.83
C ALA A 140 19.57 22.36 2.29
N ASP A 141 18.77 21.66 1.48
CA ASP A 141 17.59 22.18 0.78
C ASP A 141 16.34 21.32 0.96
N GLY A 142 16.29 20.51 2.04
CA GLY A 142 15.15 19.66 2.41
C GLY A 142 15.54 18.20 2.68
N ASP A 143 14.56 17.32 2.71
CA ASP A 143 14.75 15.93 3.16
C ASP A 143 15.01 14.94 2.01
N ILE A 144 15.86 13.95 2.28
CA ILE A 144 16.11 12.79 1.39
C ILE A 144 15.80 11.49 2.13
N ILE A 145 15.19 10.53 1.44
CA ILE A 145 15.09 9.14 1.90
C ILE A 145 16.34 8.39 1.45
N VAL A 146 16.95 7.62 2.36
CA VAL A 146 18.07 6.71 2.07
C VAL A 146 17.72 5.33 2.59
N ALA A 147 17.79 4.31 1.71
CA ALA A 147 17.37 2.95 2.00
C ALA A 147 18.52 1.95 1.78
N ALA A 148 19.44 1.84 2.74
CA ALA A 148 20.53 0.87 2.71
C ALA A 148 20.08 -0.47 3.31
N ALA A 149 19.42 -1.30 2.50
CA ALA A 149 18.80 -2.56 2.93
C ALA A 149 19.78 -3.71 3.26
N ASN A 150 21.08 -3.54 3.01
CA ASN A 150 22.10 -4.55 3.28
C ASN A 150 23.49 -3.90 3.43
N ASP A 151 24.51 -4.69 3.81
CA ASP A 151 25.86 -4.20 4.08
C ASP A 151 26.57 -3.62 2.84
N LYS A 152 26.26 -4.11 1.62
CA LYS A 152 26.78 -3.53 0.37
C LYS A 152 26.26 -2.10 0.19
N LEU A 153 24.95 -1.89 0.36
CA LEU A 153 24.34 -0.58 0.24
C LEU A 153 24.80 0.37 1.35
N TYR A 154 25.00 -0.14 2.57
CA TYR A 154 25.60 0.64 3.66
C TYR A 154 27.01 1.10 3.31
N ALA A 155 27.84 0.22 2.75
CA ALA A 155 29.17 0.60 2.29
C ALA A 155 29.13 1.69 1.22
N GLY A 156 28.16 1.64 0.29
CA GLY A 156 27.91 2.72 -0.68
C GLY A 156 27.59 4.06 0.00
N VAL A 157 26.73 4.06 1.03
CA VAL A 157 26.45 5.27 1.83
C VAL A 157 27.73 5.82 2.46
N CYS A 158 28.54 4.97 3.12
CA CYS A 158 29.80 5.36 3.74
C CYS A 158 30.80 5.96 2.74
N GLN A 159 30.89 5.41 1.53
CA GLN A 159 31.72 5.95 0.46
C GLN A 159 31.24 7.33 0.01
N VAL A 160 29.94 7.49 -0.24
CA VAL A 160 29.33 8.73 -0.73
C VAL A 160 29.53 9.89 0.24
N ILE A 161 29.35 9.64 1.54
CA ILE A 161 29.54 10.66 2.58
C ILE A 161 31.02 10.92 2.92
N GLY A 162 31.95 10.20 2.29
CA GLY A 162 33.39 10.35 2.50
C GLY A 162 33.88 9.80 3.84
N ARG A 163 33.19 8.78 4.39
CA ARG A 163 33.51 8.12 5.67
C ARG A 163 33.64 6.60 5.50
N PRO A 164 34.52 6.10 4.61
CA PRO A 164 34.64 4.66 4.32
C PRO A 164 35.08 3.84 5.54
N GLU A 165 35.72 4.46 6.54
CA GLU A 165 36.15 3.78 7.75
C GLU A 165 34.98 3.28 8.61
N LEU A 166 33.75 3.79 8.41
CA LEU A 166 32.56 3.31 9.11
C LEU A 166 32.16 1.89 8.70
N ILE A 167 32.60 1.43 7.53
CA ILE A 167 32.31 0.09 7.00
C ILE A 167 32.85 -0.99 7.95
N ASP A 168 34.05 -0.75 8.49
CA ASP A 168 34.76 -1.66 9.38
C ASP A 168 34.64 -1.27 10.86
N ASP A 169 33.88 -0.22 11.19
CA ASP A 169 33.66 0.19 12.58
C ASP A 169 32.87 -0.91 13.32
N PRO A 170 33.39 -1.46 14.43
CA PRO A 170 32.72 -2.50 15.19
C PRO A 170 31.30 -2.15 15.65
N ARG A 171 30.95 -0.86 15.71
CA ARG A 171 29.60 -0.37 16.05
C ARG A 171 28.62 -0.43 14.87
N PHE A 172 29.09 -0.59 13.63
CA PHE A 172 28.26 -0.48 12.43
C PHE A 172 28.47 -1.59 11.38
N VAL A 173 29.31 -2.57 11.67
CA VAL A 173 29.74 -3.61 10.70
C VAL A 173 28.60 -4.47 10.13
N THR A 174 27.54 -4.76 10.91
CA THR A 174 26.37 -5.52 10.42
C THR A 174 25.08 -4.78 10.68
N ASN A 175 24.03 -5.07 9.89
CA ASN A 175 22.70 -4.47 10.09
C ASN A 175 22.19 -4.57 11.54
N THR A 176 22.34 -5.74 12.18
CA THR A 176 21.92 -5.93 13.57
C THR A 176 22.63 -4.97 14.52
N ILE A 177 23.95 -4.82 14.35
CA ILE A 177 24.76 -3.94 15.20
C ILE A 177 24.45 -2.46 14.88
N ARG A 178 24.29 -2.09 13.60
CA ARG A 178 23.87 -0.73 13.20
C ARG A 178 22.57 -0.32 13.85
N ARG A 179 21.60 -1.24 13.95
CA ARG A 179 20.32 -0.96 14.60
C ARG A 179 20.42 -0.75 16.10
N GLN A 180 21.33 -1.47 16.76
CA GLN A 180 21.57 -1.30 18.19
C GLN A 180 22.27 0.03 18.50
N ASN A 181 23.03 0.57 17.54
CA ASN A 181 23.79 1.80 17.67
C ASN A 181 23.28 2.87 16.69
N LEU A 182 21.98 2.87 16.38
CA LEU A 182 21.42 3.70 15.31
C LEU A 182 21.54 5.19 15.62
N GLU A 183 21.31 5.57 16.87
CA GLU A 183 21.46 6.94 17.34
C GLU A 183 22.90 7.43 17.11
N GLU A 184 23.91 6.65 17.49
CA GLU A 184 25.33 6.98 17.25
C GLU A 184 25.66 7.04 15.76
N LEU A 185 25.08 6.16 14.94
CA LEU A 185 25.25 6.20 13.48
C LEU A 185 24.67 7.51 12.91
N ASN A 186 23.49 7.91 13.37
CA ASN A 186 22.80 9.11 12.88
C ASN A 186 23.48 10.41 13.33
N GLU A 187 24.17 10.44 14.47
CA GLU A 187 25.05 11.56 14.85
C GLU A 187 26.16 11.81 13.81
N ILE A 188 26.51 10.79 13.02
CA ILE A 188 27.51 10.87 11.94
C ILE A 188 26.84 11.16 10.59
N LEU A 189 25.73 10.49 10.28
CA LEU A 189 25.06 10.58 8.99
C LEU A 189 24.32 11.91 8.80
N GLU A 190 23.62 12.41 9.82
CA GLU A 190 22.82 13.65 9.70
C GLU A 190 23.67 14.87 9.33
N PRO A 191 24.80 15.17 10.02
CA PRO A 191 25.65 16.30 9.60
C PRO A 191 26.28 16.10 8.22
N ALA A 192 26.54 14.85 7.82
CA ALA A 192 27.10 14.55 6.51
C ALA A 192 26.09 14.86 5.40
N PHE A 193 24.85 14.39 5.52
CA PHE A 193 23.80 14.72 4.55
C PHE A 193 23.43 16.21 4.56
N ALA A 194 23.48 16.88 5.70
CA ALA A 194 23.22 18.32 5.79
C ALA A 194 24.23 19.18 5.00
N ALA A 195 25.41 18.65 4.66
CA ALA A 195 26.48 19.41 4.01
C ALA A 195 26.22 19.76 2.54
N ASN A 196 25.28 19.11 1.85
CA ASN A 196 24.94 19.38 0.45
C ASN A 196 23.44 19.24 0.18
N THR A 197 23.02 19.59 -1.05
CA THR A 197 21.63 19.51 -1.49
C THR A 197 21.17 18.09 -1.76
N ARG A 198 19.85 17.86 -1.75
CA ARG A 198 19.22 16.58 -2.11
C ARG A 198 19.68 16.08 -3.48
N SER A 199 19.73 16.98 -4.48
CA SER A 199 20.14 16.63 -5.84
C SER A 199 21.58 16.12 -5.91
N HIS A 200 22.48 16.70 -5.11
CA HIS A 200 23.87 16.24 -5.01
C HIS A 200 23.96 14.81 -4.46
N TRP A 201 23.26 14.55 -3.35
CA TRP A 201 23.28 13.24 -2.72
C TRP A 201 22.58 12.17 -3.54
N ILE A 202 21.43 12.49 -4.15
CA ILE A 202 20.72 11.56 -5.03
C ILE A 202 21.62 11.12 -6.19
N ALA A 203 22.36 12.03 -6.82
CA ALA A 203 23.28 11.67 -7.90
C ALA A 203 24.37 10.70 -7.42
N LYS A 204 25.06 11.03 -6.32
CA LYS A 204 26.14 10.19 -5.78
C LYS A 204 25.67 8.84 -5.24
N LEU A 205 24.54 8.81 -4.54
CA LEU A 205 23.97 7.57 -4.00
C LEU A 205 23.54 6.62 -5.13
N ARG A 206 23.01 7.17 -6.25
CA ARG A 206 22.69 6.38 -7.43
C ARG A 206 23.92 5.77 -8.10
N ASP A 207 25.05 6.49 -8.13
CA ASP A 207 26.31 5.94 -8.67
C ASP A 207 26.79 4.72 -7.87
N GLU A 208 26.40 4.58 -6.60
CA GLU A 208 26.68 3.45 -5.72
C GLU A 208 25.51 2.44 -5.59
N ASP A 209 24.52 2.51 -6.50
CA ASP A 209 23.29 1.69 -6.47
C ASP A 209 22.47 1.80 -5.17
N VAL A 210 22.66 2.86 -4.37
CA VAL A 210 21.92 3.06 -3.12
C VAL A 210 20.53 3.63 -3.40
N PRO A 211 19.44 2.90 -3.05
CA PRO A 211 18.09 3.42 -3.22
C PRO A 211 17.87 4.68 -2.37
N CYS A 212 17.49 5.76 -3.05
CA CYS A 212 17.26 7.06 -2.44
C CYS A 212 16.29 7.92 -3.27
N GLY A 213 15.73 8.96 -2.66
CA GLY A 213 14.87 9.89 -3.37
C GLY A 213 14.34 11.03 -2.48
N PRO A 214 13.76 12.07 -3.10
CA PRO A 214 13.11 13.16 -2.36
C PRO A 214 11.76 12.71 -1.79
N ILE A 215 11.25 13.46 -0.82
CA ILE A 215 9.85 13.39 -0.39
C ILE A 215 9.06 14.40 -1.22
N ASN A 216 8.29 13.90 -2.19
CA ASN A 216 7.54 14.73 -3.13
C ASN A 216 6.13 15.06 -2.63
N SER A 217 5.64 16.25 -2.98
CA SER A 217 4.20 16.54 -3.04
C SER A 217 3.52 15.71 -4.14
N LEU A 218 2.18 15.65 -4.14
CA LEU A 218 1.43 14.92 -5.17
C LEU A 218 1.68 15.46 -6.59
N ARG A 219 1.89 16.78 -6.73
CA ARG A 219 2.20 17.40 -8.01
C ARG A 219 3.59 16.97 -8.50
N GLU A 220 4.60 17.13 -7.65
CA GLU A 220 5.98 16.73 -7.97
C GLU A 220 6.07 15.22 -8.28
N ALA A 221 5.32 14.36 -7.58
CA ALA A 221 5.31 12.92 -7.85
C ALA A 221 4.74 12.57 -9.23
N LEU A 222 3.63 13.20 -9.63
CA LEU A 222 3.02 12.99 -10.95
C LEU A 222 3.91 13.52 -12.07
N ASP A 223 4.44 14.74 -11.91
CA ASP A 223 5.31 15.36 -12.90
C ASP A 223 6.60 14.56 -13.06
N TRP A 224 7.23 14.15 -11.95
CA TRP A 224 8.43 13.31 -11.97
C TRP A 224 8.20 11.99 -12.71
N ALA A 225 7.07 11.31 -12.47
CA ALA A 225 6.76 10.06 -13.17
C ALA A 225 6.67 10.28 -14.69
N ILE A 226 6.00 11.36 -15.12
CA ILE A 226 5.90 11.73 -16.55
C ILE A 226 7.27 12.04 -17.14
N ASP A 227 8.09 12.84 -16.43
CA ASP A 227 9.44 13.22 -16.87
C ASP A 227 10.38 12.01 -17.00
N MET A 228 10.16 10.96 -16.20
CA MET A 228 10.89 9.70 -16.31
C MET A 228 10.34 8.76 -17.40
N GLY A 229 9.39 9.21 -18.22
CA GLY A 229 8.79 8.42 -19.30
C GLY A 229 7.77 7.39 -18.81
N MET A 230 7.27 7.51 -17.58
CA MET A 230 6.14 6.71 -17.12
C MET A 230 4.83 7.30 -17.64
N GLU A 231 3.80 6.47 -17.69
CA GLU A 231 2.45 6.85 -18.11
C GLU A 231 1.51 6.70 -16.90
N PRO A 232 1.46 7.64 -15.93
CA PRO A 232 0.72 7.44 -14.68
C PRO A 232 -0.79 7.71 -14.80
N THR A 233 -1.25 8.36 -15.86
CA THR A 233 -2.63 8.87 -15.99
C THR A 233 -3.33 8.38 -17.25
N PHE A 234 -4.64 8.59 -17.31
CA PHE A 234 -5.44 8.48 -18.53
C PHE A 234 -6.37 9.69 -18.67
N THR A 235 -6.84 9.94 -19.90
CA THR A 235 -7.89 10.93 -20.20
C THR A 235 -9.08 10.19 -20.78
N GLY A 236 -10.22 10.22 -20.08
CA GLY A 236 -11.47 9.60 -20.48
C GLY A 236 -12.42 10.57 -21.19
N SER A 237 -13.71 10.22 -21.21
CA SER A 237 -14.77 11.08 -21.73
C SER A 237 -14.86 12.42 -21.00
N ASP A 238 -15.34 13.45 -21.71
CA ASP A 238 -15.49 14.82 -21.22
C ASP A 238 -14.18 15.41 -20.63
N ASP A 239 -13.02 15.02 -21.20
CA ASP A 239 -11.68 15.39 -20.75
C ASP A 239 -11.38 15.04 -19.27
N TYR A 240 -12.07 14.04 -18.71
CA TYR A 240 -11.84 13.59 -17.34
C TYR A 240 -10.45 12.94 -17.20
N GLN A 241 -9.61 13.50 -16.32
CA GLN A 241 -8.28 12.99 -16.05
C GLN A 241 -8.21 12.28 -14.70
N ALA A 242 -7.57 11.11 -14.67
CA ALA A 242 -7.31 10.37 -13.44
C ALA A 242 -6.02 9.54 -13.53
N VAL A 243 -5.57 9.03 -12.38
CA VAL A 243 -4.49 8.03 -12.31
C VAL A 243 -5.04 6.73 -12.91
N ARG A 244 -4.28 6.12 -13.83
CA ARG A 244 -4.71 4.88 -14.48
C ARG A 244 -4.54 3.67 -13.57
N ASN A 245 -5.10 2.54 -13.98
CA ASN A 245 -4.78 1.26 -13.36
C ASN A 245 -3.27 1.00 -13.46
N PRO A 246 -2.56 0.68 -12.34
CA PRO A 246 -1.12 0.51 -12.34
C PRO A 246 -0.64 -0.73 -13.10
N VAL A 247 -1.49 -1.72 -13.36
CA VAL A 247 -1.13 -3.00 -14.00
C VAL A 247 -0.72 -2.78 -15.46
N ARG A 248 0.42 -3.38 -15.84
CA ARG A 248 0.85 -3.56 -17.22
C ARG A 248 0.69 -5.02 -17.63
N ILE A 249 0.16 -5.27 -18.83
CA ILE A 249 0.02 -6.60 -19.40
C ILE A 249 0.82 -6.60 -20.70
N ASP A 250 1.87 -7.43 -20.78
CA ASP A 250 2.77 -7.51 -21.94
C ASP A 250 3.38 -6.16 -22.37
N GLY A 251 3.54 -5.24 -21.42
CA GLY A 251 4.04 -3.88 -21.64
C GLY A 251 2.94 -2.84 -21.83
N ASP A 252 1.73 -3.26 -22.21
CA ASP A 252 0.59 -2.38 -22.44
C ASP A 252 -0.03 -1.91 -21.13
N VAL A 253 -0.56 -0.68 -21.18
CA VAL A 253 -1.27 -0.03 -20.08
C VAL A 253 -2.73 0.17 -20.44
N ILE A 254 -3.59 0.08 -19.43
CA ILE A 254 -4.99 0.46 -19.58
C ILE A 254 -5.07 1.99 -19.48
N THR A 255 -5.21 2.66 -20.63
CA THR A 255 -5.37 4.11 -20.75
C THR A 255 -6.76 4.52 -21.23
N GLU A 256 -7.65 3.56 -21.45
CA GLU A 256 -9.05 3.82 -21.75
C GLU A 256 -9.87 3.92 -20.46
N GLY A 257 -10.83 4.85 -20.44
CA GLY A 257 -11.73 4.99 -19.32
C GLY A 257 -12.84 5.99 -19.59
N GLN A 258 -13.89 5.94 -18.80
CA GLN A 258 -14.99 6.89 -18.82
C GLN A 258 -14.96 7.71 -17.53
N ARG A 259 -15.54 8.91 -17.56
CA ARG A 259 -15.81 9.62 -16.31
C ARG A 259 -16.78 8.81 -15.42
N PRO A 260 -16.79 9.04 -14.10
CA PRO A 260 -17.82 8.48 -13.23
C PRO A 260 -19.23 8.81 -13.76
N PRO A 261 -20.19 7.86 -13.72
CA PRO A 261 -21.54 8.09 -14.18
C PRO A 261 -22.28 9.07 -13.27
N ARG A 262 -23.16 9.88 -13.85
CA ARG A 262 -24.14 10.66 -13.08
C ARG A 262 -25.18 9.73 -12.47
N LEU A 263 -25.84 10.19 -11.41
CA LEU A 263 -26.94 9.45 -10.79
C LEU A 263 -28.02 9.13 -11.84
N GLY A 264 -28.23 7.84 -12.08
CA GLY A 264 -29.23 7.33 -13.01
C GLY A 264 -28.87 7.40 -14.49
N GLU A 265 -27.63 7.78 -14.86
CA GLU A 265 -27.20 7.99 -16.25
C GLU A 265 -27.51 6.81 -17.19
N HIS A 266 -27.32 5.57 -16.71
CA HIS A 266 -27.53 4.35 -17.50
C HIS A 266 -28.84 3.61 -17.17
N THR A 267 -29.79 4.25 -16.46
CA THR A 267 -31.01 3.56 -15.97
C THR A 267 -31.85 2.97 -17.09
N ASP A 268 -32.14 3.77 -18.12
CA ASP A 268 -33.03 3.33 -19.22
C ASP A 268 -32.35 2.31 -20.13
N GLU A 269 -31.04 2.45 -20.34
CA GLU A 269 -30.22 1.49 -21.08
C GLU A 269 -30.23 0.12 -20.40
N ILE A 270 -29.92 0.06 -19.10
CA ILE A 270 -29.91 -1.19 -18.33
C ILE A 270 -31.31 -1.82 -18.29
N ARG A 271 -32.38 -1.03 -18.13
CA ARG A 271 -33.76 -1.54 -18.15
C ARG A 271 -34.12 -2.14 -19.51
N ALA A 272 -33.75 -1.46 -20.60
CA ALA A 272 -33.98 -1.97 -21.93
C ALA A 272 -33.23 -3.29 -22.16
N GLU A 273 -31.97 -3.39 -21.70
CA GLU A 273 -31.18 -4.62 -21.80
C GLU A 273 -31.81 -5.77 -21.01
N VAL A 274 -32.09 -5.57 -19.71
CA VAL A 274 -32.60 -6.63 -18.82
C VAL A 274 -33.99 -7.11 -19.26
N ASN A 275 -34.83 -6.23 -19.81
CA ASN A 275 -36.14 -6.63 -20.36
C ASN A 275 -36.02 -7.63 -21.53
N THR A 276 -34.86 -7.72 -22.19
CA THR A 276 -34.61 -8.70 -23.26
C THR A 276 -34.03 -10.02 -22.76
N TRP A 277 -33.61 -10.12 -21.50
CA TRP A 277 -33.01 -11.34 -20.96
C TRP A 277 -34.02 -12.49 -20.83
N GLY A 278 -35.32 -12.20 -20.70
CA GLY A 278 -36.38 -13.20 -20.71
C GLY A 278 -36.51 -13.98 -22.03
N ASP A 279 -35.98 -13.47 -23.14
CA ASP A 279 -36.02 -14.11 -24.46
C ASP A 279 -34.73 -14.91 -24.80
N ARG A 280 -33.75 -14.97 -23.88
CA ARG A 280 -32.43 -15.62 -24.12
C ARG A 280 -32.25 -17.02 -23.49
N SER A 281 -33.33 -17.68 -23.09
CA SER A 281 -33.33 -19.06 -22.59
C SER A 281 -33.21 -20.11 -23.70
#